data_AF-A0A495D102-F1
#
_entry.id   AF-A0A495D102-F1
#
_cell.length_a   1.000
_cell.length_b   1.000
_cell.length_c   1.000
_cell.angle_alpha   90.00
_cell.angle_beta   90.00
_cell.angle_gamma   90.00
#
_symmetry.space_group_name_H-M   'P 1'
#
loop_
_entity.id
_entity.type
_entity.pdbx_description
1 polymer ?
#
loop_
_entity_poly.entity_id
_entity_poly.type
_entity_poly.pdbx_seq_one_letter_code
_entity_poly.pdbx_strand_id
1 'polypeptide(L)'
;MTKDELNKKICTVFGEVYEQQEGSLAPELEAKTVLMETGLDSLGFAILVTALEENLGYDPFSLSDEAYYPVTFGDFVDFYFKSQPE
;
A
#
# COMPACT_ATOMS: atom_id res chain seq x y z
N MET A 1 1.55 6.28 -14.83
CA MET A 1 1.80 4.84 -14.58
C MET A 1 0.48 4.10 -14.72
N THR A 2 0.44 2.90 -15.30
CA THR A 2 -0.79 2.11 -15.39
C THR A 2 -1.15 1.48 -14.04
N LYS A 3 -2.42 1.10 -13.87
CA LYS A 3 -2.90 0.45 -12.62
C LYS A 3 -2.20 -0.89 -12.34
N ASP A 4 -1.86 -1.65 -13.39
CA ASP A 4 -1.12 -2.91 -13.28
C ASP A 4 0.32 -2.68 -12.78
N GLU A 5 1.01 -1.68 -13.33
CA GLU A 5 2.35 -1.30 -12.89
C GLU A 5 2.35 -0.80 -11.43
N LEU A 6 1.35 -0.01 -11.06
CA LEU A 6 1.18 0.47 -9.69
C LEU A 6 0.94 -0.70 -8.72
N ASN A 7 0.03 -1.62 -9.08
CA ASN A 7 -0.26 -2.80 -8.27
C ASN A 7 1.01 -3.61 -8.00
N LYS A 8 1.79 -3.91 -9.04
CA LYS A 8 3.06 -4.63 -8.91
C LYS A 8 4.06 -3.89 -8.02
N LYS A 9 4.14 -2.56 -8.15
CA LYS A 9 5.06 -1.76 -7.33
C LYS A 9 4.63 -1.76 -5.87
N ILE A 10 3.34 -1.59 -5.59
CA ILE A 10 2.81 -1.68 -4.22
C ILE A 10 3.04 -3.09 -3.64
N CYS A 11 2.79 -4.16 -4.38
CA CYS A 11 3.08 -5.53 -3.92
C CYS A 11 4.56 -5.71 -3.57
N THR A 12 5.46 -5.15 -4.38
CA THR A 12 6.91 -5.23 -4.15
C THR A 12 7.29 -4.52 -2.85
N VAL A 13 6.87 -3.26 -2.68
CA VAL A 13 7.18 -2.47 -1.48
C VAL A 13 6.51 -3.07 -0.24
N PHE A 14 5.27 -3.57 -0.35
CA PHE A 14 4.61 -4.28 0.73
C PHE A 14 5.45 -5.48 1.18
N GLY A 15 5.92 -6.30 0.24
CA GLY A 15 6.75 -7.46 0.54
C GLY A 15 8.04 -7.08 1.29
N GLU A 16 8.73 -6.03 0.83
CA GLU A 16 9.94 -5.51 1.46
C GLU A 16 9.68 -5.03 2.89
N VAL A 17 8.62 -4.24 3.10
CA VAL A 17 8.24 -3.73 4.43
C VAL A 17 7.82 -4.87 5.34
N TYR A 18 7.00 -5.80 4.85
CA TYR A 18 6.55 -6.96 5.61
C TYR A 18 7.73 -7.82 6.06
N GLU A 19 8.68 -8.11 5.18
CA GLU A 19 9.88 -8.89 5.54
C GLU A 19 10.74 -8.17 6.58
N GLN A 20 10.82 -6.84 6.51
CA GLN A 20 11.54 -6.05 7.50
C GLN A 20 10.85 -6.00 8.87
N GLN A 21 9.51 -5.98 8.91
CA GLN A 21 8.75 -5.93 10.17
C GLN A 21 8.58 -7.31 10.80
N GLU A 22 8.15 -8.30 10.01
CA GLU A 22 7.76 -9.64 10.47
C GLU A 22 8.88 -10.68 10.35
N GLY A 23 9.98 -10.37 9.66
CA GLY A 23 11.10 -11.29 9.44
C GLY A 23 10.75 -12.52 8.58
N SER A 24 9.64 -12.45 7.84
CA SER A 24 9.13 -13.53 6.99
C SER A 24 8.58 -12.98 5.67
N LEU A 25 8.39 -13.86 4.68
CA LEU A 25 7.84 -13.44 3.39
C LEU A 25 6.36 -13.08 3.52
N ALA A 26 5.97 -11.98 2.87
CA ALA A 26 4.58 -11.55 2.82
C ALA A 26 3.66 -12.64 2.23
N PRO A 27 2.41 -12.74 2.72
CA PRO A 27 1.40 -13.59 2.11
C PRO A 27 1.04 -13.09 0.71
N GLU A 28 0.41 -13.96 -0.09
CA GLU A 28 -0.09 -13.59 -1.41
C GLU A 28 -1.21 -12.54 -1.28
N LEU A 29 -1.00 -11.37 -1.87
CA LEU A 29 -1.96 -10.26 -1.86
C LEU A 29 -2.87 -10.35 -3.09
N GLU A 30 -4.15 -10.59 -2.84
CA GLU A 30 -5.21 -10.45 -3.84
C GLU A 30 -5.98 -9.14 -3.62
N ALA A 31 -6.71 -8.67 -4.62
CA ALA A 31 -7.54 -7.47 -4.49
C ALA A 31 -8.56 -7.55 -3.33
N LYS A 32 -9.03 -8.75 -3.01
CA LYS A 32 -9.97 -9.01 -1.90
C LYS A 32 -9.30 -9.17 -0.52
N THR A 33 -7.96 -9.24 -0.48
CA THR A 33 -7.22 -9.46 0.76
C THR A 33 -7.43 -8.25 1.68
N VAL A 34 -7.89 -8.51 2.90
CA VAL A 34 -8.04 -7.47 3.92
C VAL A 34 -6.66 -7.12 4.46
N LEU A 35 -6.33 -5.83 4.42
CA LEU A 35 -5.01 -5.32 4.82
C LEU A 35 -4.67 -5.69 6.27
N MET A 36 -5.62 -5.58 7.18
CA MET A 36 -5.45 -5.95 8.59
C MET A 36 -5.31 -7.47 8.81
N GLU A 37 -5.74 -8.31 7.87
CA GLU A 37 -5.61 -9.77 7.97
C GLU A 37 -4.27 -10.28 7.41
N THR A 38 -3.46 -9.41 6.81
CA THR A 38 -2.13 -9.78 6.30
C THR A 38 -1.12 -10.09 7.42
N GLY A 39 -1.42 -9.67 8.64
CA GLY A 39 -0.49 -9.73 9.78
C GLY A 39 0.39 -8.49 9.91
N LEU A 40 0.36 -7.56 8.94
CA LEU A 40 1.05 -6.28 9.06
C LEU A 40 0.32 -5.39 10.08
N ASP A 41 1.05 -4.93 11.10
CA ASP A 41 0.50 -4.07 12.14
C ASP A 41 0.38 -2.60 11.70
N SER A 42 -0.21 -1.77 12.57
CA SER A 42 -0.41 -0.35 12.26
C SER A 42 0.89 0.41 11.98
N LEU A 43 2.01 0.03 12.62
CA LEU A 43 3.31 0.64 12.40
C LEU A 43 3.87 0.24 11.03
N GLY A 44 3.79 -1.04 10.69
CA GLY A 44 4.16 -1.55 9.37
C GLY A 44 3.38 -0.87 8.25
N PHE A 45 2.09 -0.59 8.46
CA PHE A 45 1.31 0.21 7.52
C PHE A 45 1.80 1.65 7.39
N ALA A 46 2.15 2.31 8.49
CA ALA A 46 2.72 3.66 8.42
C ALA A 46 4.05 3.67 7.65
N ILE A 47 4.91 2.69 7.90
CA ILE A 47 6.18 2.50 7.19
C ILE A 47 5.93 2.24 5.70
N LEU A 48 4.94 1.41 5.35
CA LEU A 48 4.55 1.14 3.97
C LEU A 48 4.11 2.42 3.25
N VAL A 49 3.26 3.23 3.88
CA VAL A 49 2.80 4.49 3.29
C VAL A 49 3.98 5.44 3.02
N THR A 50 4.89 5.58 3.99
CA THR A 50 6.11 6.39 3.82
C THR A 50 7.03 5.83 2.73
N ALA A 51 7.26 4.52 2.69
CA ALA A 51 8.09 3.89 1.66
C ALA A 51 7.48 4.06 0.25
N LEU A 52 6.15 4.02 0.15
CA LEU A 52 5.44 4.29 -1.10
C LEU A 52 5.53 5.76 -1.50
N GLU A 53 5.44 6.69 -0.57
CA GLU A 53 5.66 8.11 -0.82
C GLU A 53 7.06 8.37 -1.40
N GLU A 54 8.10 7.77 -0.81
CA GLU A 54 9.47 7.86 -1.32
C GLU A 54 9.61 7.24 -2.73
N ASN A 55 8.90 6.14 -3.00
CA ASN A 55 8.97 5.41 -4.27
C ASN A 55 8.12 5.99 -5.40
N LEU A 56 7.03 6.67 -5.07
CA LEU A 56 6.03 7.19 -6.00
C LEU A 56 6.09 8.71 -6.11
N GLY A 57 6.64 9.38 -5.10
CA GLY A 57 6.74 10.84 -4.99
C GLY A 57 5.45 11.51 -4.50
N TYR A 58 4.47 10.75 -4.03
CA TYR A 58 3.21 11.27 -3.51
C TYR A 58 2.59 10.32 -2.48
N ASP A 59 1.85 10.90 -1.53
CA ASP A 59 1.07 10.19 -0.53
C ASP A 59 -0.43 10.54 -0.65
N PRO A 60 -1.29 9.58 -1.04
CA PRO A 60 -2.74 9.76 -1.07
C PRO A 60 -3.36 10.18 0.26
N PHE A 61 -2.79 9.75 1.39
CA PHE A 61 -3.32 10.05 2.72
C PHE A 61 -3.08 11.50 3.12
N SER A 62 -1.95 12.07 2.68
CA SER A 62 -1.64 13.49 2.86
C SER A 62 -2.36 14.40 1.84
N LEU A 63 -2.71 13.87 0.66
CA LEU A 63 -3.39 14.62 -0.40
C LEU A 63 -4.92 14.63 -0.29
N SER A 64 -5.52 13.67 0.42
CA SER A 64 -6.97 13.54 0.50
C SER A 64 -7.56 14.39 1.63
N ASP A 65 -8.47 15.30 1.28
CA ASP A 65 -9.25 16.09 2.26
C ASP A 65 -10.23 15.22 3.07
N GLU A 66 -10.65 14.07 2.52
CA GLU A 66 -11.50 13.09 3.18
C GLU A 66 -10.67 11.95 3.76
N ALA A 67 -10.94 11.62 5.03
CA ALA A 67 -10.35 10.48 5.71
C ALA A 67 -10.86 9.17 5.09
N TYR A 68 -10.15 8.67 4.08
CA TYR A 68 -10.41 7.38 3.46
C TYR A 68 -9.36 6.36 3.92
N TYR A 69 -9.83 5.28 4.54
CA TYR A 69 -9.00 4.16 4.96
C TYR A 69 -9.37 2.93 4.15
N PRO A 70 -8.57 2.56 3.13
CA PRO A 70 -8.81 1.36 2.34
C PRO A 70 -8.80 0.12 3.24
N VAL A 71 -9.78 -0.76 3.05
CA VAL A 71 -9.94 -2.00 3.84
C VAL A 71 -9.22 -3.15 3.17
N THR A 72 -9.34 -3.24 1.84
CA THR A 72 -8.73 -4.29 1.04
C THR A 72 -7.51 -3.79 0.28
N PHE A 73 -6.65 -4.71 -0.13
CA PHE A 73 -5.51 -4.40 -1.00
C PHE A 73 -5.96 -3.77 -2.33
N GLY A 74 -7.09 -4.22 -2.89
CA GLY A 74 -7.68 -3.62 -4.09
C GLY A 74 -8.06 -2.16 -3.86
N ASP A 75 -8.74 -1.86 -2.76
CA ASP A 75 -9.08 -0.49 -2.38
C ASP A 75 -7.84 0.40 -2.22
N PHE A 76 -6.78 -0.15 -1.63
CA PHE A 76 -5.53 0.55 -1.41
C PHE A 76 -4.85 0.91 -2.74
N VAL A 77 -4.75 -0.04 -3.66
CA VAL A 77 -4.20 0.22 -5.01
C VAL A 77 -5.07 1.25 -5.76
N ASP A 78 -6.39 1.13 -5.65
CA ASP A 78 -7.34 2.07 -6.28
C ASP A 78 -7.20 3.48 -5.72
N PHE A 79 -6.94 3.61 -4.43
CA PHE A 79 -6.70 4.88 -3.76
C PHE A 79 -5.41 5.53 -4.27
N TYR A 80 -4.31 4.79 -4.29
CA TYR A 80 -3.04 5.29 -4.85
C TYR A 80 -3.13 5.63 -6.34
N PHE A 81 -3.96 4.92 -7.11
CA PHE A 81 -4.13 5.19 -8.53
C PHE A 81 -4.91 6.48 -8.77
N LYS A 82 -6.00 6.70 -8.01
CA LYS A 82 -6.86 7.88 -8.15
C LYS A 82 -6.18 9.16 -7.65
N SER A 83 -5.29 9.04 -6.68
CA SER A 83 -4.55 10.17 -6.10
C SER A 83 -3.24 10.48 -6.84
N GLN A 84 -3.03 9.91 -8.03
CA GLN A 84 -1.89 10.27 -8.87
C GLN A 84 -1.96 11.76 -9.25
N PRO A 85 -0.91 12.54 -8.97
CA PRO A 85 -0.82 13.91 -9.48
C PRO A 85 -0.73 13.88 -11.02
N GLU A 86 -1.35 14.87 -11.67
CA GLU A 86 -1.34 15.05 -13.15
C GLU A 86 0.06 15.27 -13.73
#